data_AF-A0A7C4WN41-F1
#
_entry.id   AF-A0A7C4WN41-F1
#
_cell.length_a   1.000
_cell.length_b   1.000
_cell.length_c   1.000
_cell.angle_alpha   90.00
_cell.angle_beta   90.00
_cell.angle_gamma   90.00
#
_symmetry.space_group_name_H-M   'P 1'
#
loop_
_entity.id
_entity.type
_entity.pdbx_description
1 polymer ?
#
loop_
_entity_poly.entity_id
_entity_poly.type
_entity_poly.pdbx_seq_one_letter_code
_entity_poly.pdbx_strand_id
1 'polypeptide(L)'
;MFSVLFSMFKRLRYNLYYNLQHISNAMIEEIFRASISLFMIMSPFSSIPIFLAVTRNVKNKLKPASQAIGVASITLFTFLFLGREIMDIFNVSLSALKIAGGVVLTILGIELVLGTSFIKAEKEDYSPAISLIGTPLLTEPGVIVSTMIFTEEYGYIITIIAALISLT
;
A
#
# COMPACT_ATOMS: atom_id res chain seq x y z
N MET A 1 37.88 23.90 32.87
CA MET A 1 36.61 24.38 32.29
C MET A 1 36.47 24.07 30.80
N PHE A 2 37.44 24.43 29.95
CA PHE A 2 37.41 24.11 28.50
C PHE A 2 37.40 22.60 28.15
N SER A 3 38.10 21.77 28.93
CA SER A 3 38.15 20.31 28.70
C SER A 3 36.81 19.60 28.90
N VAL A 4 35.99 20.10 29.83
CA VAL A 4 34.65 19.56 30.12
C VAL A 4 33.67 19.93 29.01
N LEU A 5 33.76 21.17 28.51
CA LEU A 5 32.95 21.60 27.38
C LEU A 5 33.27 20.77 26.12
N PHE A 6 34.56 20.54 25.85
CA PHE A 6 35.00 19.74 24.71
C PHE A 6 34.56 18.26 24.80
N SER A 7 34.61 17.66 26.00
CA SER A 7 34.12 16.30 26.21
C SER A 7 32.60 16.20 26.09
N MET A 8 31.86 17.23 26.50
CA MET A 8 30.41 17.33 26.32
C MET A 8 30.02 17.39 24.83
N PHE A 9 30.71 18.18 24.01
CA PHE A 9 30.49 18.23 22.57
C PHE A 9 30.81 16.90 21.87
N LYS A 10 31.89 16.21 22.27
CA LYS A 10 32.21 14.87 21.74
C LYS A 10 31.12 13.86 22.10
N ARG A 11 30.62 13.87 23.34
CA ARG A 11 29.50 13.02 23.76
C ARG A 11 28.22 13.33 22.99
N LEU A 12 27.89 14.62 22.82
CA LEU A 12 26.69 15.03 22.07
C LEU A 12 26.76 14.54 20.62
N ARG A 13 27.92 14.71 19.95
CA ARG A 13 28.12 14.24 18.56
C ARG A 13 28.04 12.71 18.45
N TYR A 14 28.62 11.98 19.40
CA TYR A 14 28.56 10.52 19.42
C TYR A 14 27.13 10.02 19.65
N ASN A 15 26.39 10.63 20.59
CA ASN A 15 25.01 10.26 20.88
C ASN A 15 24.07 10.60 19.72
N LEU A 16 24.29 11.74 19.03
CA LEU A 16 23.61 12.09 17.79
C LEU A 16 23.87 11.05 16.70
N TYR A 17 25.13 10.64 16.49
CA TYR A 17 25.46 9.64 15.48
C TYR A 17 24.82 8.29 15.77
N TYR A 18 24.86 7.83 17.03
CA TYR A 18 24.26 6.55 17.42
C TYR A 18 22.73 6.56 17.30
N ASN A 19 22.07 7.64 17.73
CA ASN A 19 20.62 7.80 17.55
C ASN A 19 20.24 7.90 16.07
N LEU A 20 20.99 8.65 15.26
CA LEU A 20 20.73 8.72 13.82
C LEU A 20 20.87 7.36 13.13
N GLN A 21 21.85 6.55 13.55
CA GLN A 21 22.05 5.21 13.00
C GLN A 21 20.99 4.22 13.47
N HIS A 22 20.49 4.35 14.70
CA HIS A 22 19.38 3.54 15.19
C HIS A 22 18.07 3.88 14.46
N ILE A 23 17.78 5.18 14.30
CA ILE A 23 16.62 5.68 13.55
C ILE A 23 16.70 5.25 12.07
N SER A 24 17.88 5.34 11.45
CA SER A 24 18.03 4.91 10.05
C SER A 24 17.78 3.42 9.87
N ASN A 25 18.28 2.58 10.78
CA ASN A 25 18.09 1.14 10.70
C ASN A 25 16.61 0.76 10.91
N ALA A 26 15.94 1.39 11.88
CA ALA A 26 14.51 1.19 12.12
C ALA A 26 13.68 1.58 10.88
N MET A 27 13.96 2.74 10.29
CA MET A 27 13.25 3.20 9.10
C MET A 27 13.44 2.27 7.90
N ILE A 28 14.65 1.73 7.70
CA ILE A 28 14.92 0.76 6.63
C ILE A 28 14.12 -0.53 6.86
N GLU A 29 14.07 -1.01 8.11
CA GLU A 29 13.31 -2.21 8.46
C GLU A 29 11.81 -2.01 8.20
N GLU A 30 11.25 -0.86 8.58
CA GLU A 30 9.85 -0.51 8.36
C GLU A 30 9.53 -0.38 6.87
N ILE A 31 10.39 0.28 6.08
CA ILE A 31 10.24 0.35 4.62
C ILE A 31 10.21 -1.06 4.03
N PHE A 32 11.12 -1.93 4.44
CA PHE A 32 11.21 -3.28 3.90
C PHE A 32 9.96 -4.11 4.26
N ARG A 33 9.51 -4.06 5.51
CA ARG A 33 8.30 -4.73 5.99
C ARG A 33 7.06 -4.22 5.25
N ALA A 34 6.89 -2.90 5.14
CA ALA A 34 5.75 -2.30 4.45
C ALA A 34 5.77 -2.62 2.96
N SER A 35 6.92 -2.57 2.30
CA SER A 35 7.06 -2.86 0.86
C SER A 35 6.69 -4.31 0.54
N ILE A 36 7.21 -5.27 1.31
CA ILE A 36 6.89 -6.69 1.12
C ILE A 36 5.41 -6.93 1.39
N SER A 37 4.86 -6.34 2.46
CA SER A 37 3.46 -6.52 2.82
C SER A 37 2.54 -5.94 1.73
N LEU A 38 2.76 -4.70 1.30
CA LEU A 38 2.00 -4.10 0.20
C LEU A 38 2.13 -4.90 -1.10
N PHE A 39 3.35 -5.32 -1.46
CA PHE A 39 3.59 -6.12 -2.66
C PHE A 39 2.86 -7.47 -2.63
N MET A 40 2.83 -8.15 -1.48
CA MET A 40 2.07 -9.40 -1.31
C MET A 40 0.56 -9.17 -1.41
N ILE A 41 0.05 -8.10 -0.79
CA ILE A 41 -1.39 -7.78 -0.76
C ILE A 41 -1.88 -7.35 -2.15
N MET A 42 -1.07 -6.61 -2.92
CA MET A 42 -1.36 -6.25 -4.31
C MET A 42 -1.48 -7.45 -5.25
N SER A 43 -1.10 -8.65 -4.81
CA SER A 43 -1.30 -9.91 -5.54
C SER A 43 -0.86 -9.86 -7.02
N PRO A 44 0.39 -9.43 -7.31
CA PRO A 44 0.85 -9.23 -8.69
C PRO A 44 0.77 -10.51 -9.53
N PHE A 45 1.02 -11.67 -8.91
CA PHE A 45 0.94 -12.97 -9.58
C PHE A 45 -0.48 -13.33 -10.04
N SER A 46 -1.50 -13.00 -9.25
CA SER A 46 -2.91 -13.22 -9.58
C SER A 46 -3.37 -12.30 -10.73
N SER A 47 -2.77 -11.12 -10.82
CA SER A 47 -3.07 -10.12 -11.85
C SER A 47 -2.51 -10.48 -13.24
N ILE A 48 -1.42 -11.25 -13.34
CA ILE A 48 -0.75 -11.59 -14.61
C ILE A 48 -1.66 -12.37 -15.58
N PRO A 49 -2.29 -13.50 -15.20
CA PRO A 49 -3.14 -14.26 -16.13
C PRO A 49 -4.33 -13.45 -16.64
N ILE A 50 -4.91 -12.62 -15.77
CA ILE A 50 -6.04 -11.74 -16.09
C ILE A 50 -5.59 -10.67 -17.10
N PHE A 51 -4.47 -10.00 -16.82
CA PHE A 51 -3.89 -9.03 -17.74
C PHE A 51 -3.57 -9.65 -19.11
N LEU A 52 -2.99 -10.85 -19.14
CA LEU A 52 -2.68 -11.56 -20.38
C LEU A 52 -3.94 -11.95 -21.17
N ALA A 53 -5.01 -12.35 -20.49
CA ALA A 53 -6.29 -12.67 -21.12
C ALA A 53 -6.92 -11.43 -21.77
N VAL A 54 -6.95 -10.29 -21.06
CA VAL A 54 -7.55 -9.03 -21.54
C VAL A 54 -6.69 -8.38 -22.63
N THR A 55 -5.37 -8.52 -22.58
CA THR A 55 -4.45 -7.95 -23.57
C THR A 55 -4.08 -8.90 -24.71
N ARG A 56 -4.79 -10.04 -24.86
CA ARG A 56 -4.45 -11.10 -25.82
C ARG A 56 -4.31 -10.61 -27.27
N ASN A 57 -5.16 -9.67 -27.69
CA ASN A 57 -5.19 -9.13 -29.06
C ASN A 57 -4.44 -7.79 -29.21
N VAL A 58 -3.77 -7.30 -28.17
CA VAL A 58 -3.06 -6.02 -28.18
C VAL A 58 -1.61 -6.22 -28.61
N LYS A 59 -1.22 -5.61 -29.73
CA LYS A 59 0.16 -5.71 -30.28
C LYS A 59 1.22 -5.09 -29.36
N ASN A 60 0.92 -3.97 -28.71
CA ASN A 60 1.80 -3.30 -27.76
C ASN A 60 1.20 -3.32 -26.35
N LYS A 61 1.66 -4.27 -25.52
CA LYS A 61 1.17 -4.45 -24.15
C LYS A 61 1.71 -3.41 -23.15
N LEU A 62 2.73 -2.62 -23.51
CA LEU A 62 3.31 -1.61 -22.62
C LEU A 62 2.32 -0.48 -22.32
N LYS A 63 1.50 -0.07 -23.30
CA LYS A 63 0.51 0.99 -23.13
C LYS A 63 -0.60 0.61 -22.12
N PRO A 64 -1.28 -0.54 -22.23
CA PRO A 64 -2.26 -0.93 -21.21
C PRO A 64 -1.61 -1.24 -19.85
N ALA A 65 -0.38 -1.74 -19.80
CA ALA A 65 0.34 -1.93 -18.55
C ALA A 65 0.61 -0.59 -17.83
N SER A 66 1.11 0.42 -18.54
CA SER A 66 1.38 1.74 -17.95
C SER A 66 0.09 2.46 -17.52
N GLN A 67 -1.01 2.28 -18.26
CA GLN A 67 -2.32 2.79 -17.85
C GLN A 67 -2.82 2.12 -16.58
N ALA A 68 -2.71 0.80 -16.46
CA ALA A 68 -3.11 0.07 -15.26
C ALA A 68 -2.30 0.50 -14.03
N ILE A 69 -0.97 0.62 -14.16
CA ILE A 69 -0.09 1.11 -13.09
C ILE A 69 -0.44 2.56 -12.73
N GLY A 70 -0.73 3.41 -13.72
CA GLY A 70 -1.11 4.80 -13.49
C GLY A 70 -2.40 4.93 -12.68
N VAL A 71 -3.45 4.17 -13.04
CA VAL A 71 -4.72 4.19 -12.30
C VAL A 71 -4.55 3.62 -10.89
N ALA A 72 -3.77 2.55 -10.75
CA ALA A 72 -3.45 1.95 -9.45
C ALA A 72 -2.71 2.93 -8.54
N SER A 73 -1.71 3.61 -9.09
CA SER A 73 -0.93 4.63 -8.38
C SER A 73 -1.84 5.75 -7.91
N ILE A 74 -2.67 6.31 -8.79
CA ILE A 74 -3.59 7.39 -8.43
C ILE A 74 -4.50 6.97 -7.28
N THR A 75 -5.14 5.81 -7.39
CA THR A 75 -6.07 5.31 -6.36
C THR A 75 -5.34 5.08 -5.04
N LEU A 76 -4.19 4.44 -5.07
CA LEU A 76 -3.37 4.16 -3.90
C LEU A 76 -2.96 5.46 -3.18
N PHE A 77 -2.41 6.43 -3.94
CA PHE A 77 -1.99 7.71 -3.38
C PHE A 77 -3.16 8.55 -2.88
N THR A 78 -4.33 8.47 -3.52
CA THR A 78 -5.56 9.11 -3.01
C THR A 78 -5.88 8.61 -1.60
N PHE A 79 -5.94 7.30 -1.38
CA PHE A 79 -6.23 6.75 -0.05
C PHE A 79 -5.06 6.89 0.94
N LEU A 80 -3.82 6.91 0.46
CA LEU A 80 -2.65 7.21 1.28
C LEU A 80 -2.77 8.61 1.89
N PHE A 81 -3.11 9.62 1.08
CA PHE A 81 -3.20 11.00 1.56
C PHE A 81 -4.51 11.31 2.28
N LEU A 82 -5.65 10.82 1.76
CA LEU A 82 -6.97 11.11 2.31
C LEU A 82 -7.42 10.15 3.40
N GLY A 83 -6.71 9.04 3.61
CA GLY A 83 -7.14 7.98 4.54
C GLY A 83 -7.44 8.48 5.95
N ARG A 84 -6.58 9.36 6.46
CA ARG A 84 -6.76 9.95 7.78
C ARG A 84 -7.99 10.87 7.86
N GLU A 85 -8.16 11.74 6.87
CA GLU A 85 -9.33 12.62 6.78
C GLU A 85 -10.63 11.82 6.66
N ILE A 86 -10.61 10.72 5.90
CA ILE A 86 -11.75 9.79 5.80
C ILE A 86 -12.07 9.22 7.19
N MET A 87 -11.07 8.71 7.91
CA MET A 87 -11.26 8.17 9.26
C MET A 87 -11.82 9.22 10.23
N ASP A 88 -11.32 10.45 10.17
CA ASP A 88 -11.76 11.56 11.03
C ASP A 88 -13.21 11.97 10.72
N ILE A 89 -13.59 12.03 9.44
CA ILE A 89 -14.97 12.33 9.00
C ILE A 89 -15.95 11.27 9.52
N PHE A 90 -15.58 9.99 9.44
CA PHE A 90 -16.41 8.88 9.93
C PHE A 90 -16.23 8.62 11.43
N ASN A 91 -15.35 9.35 12.11
CA ASN A 91 -14.99 9.18 13.52
C ASN A 91 -14.62 7.71 13.86
N VAL A 92 -13.82 7.10 12.97
CA VAL A 92 -13.38 5.71 13.05
C VAL A 92 -11.95 5.66 13.57
N SER A 93 -11.72 4.85 14.59
CA SER A 93 -10.37 4.63 15.11
C SER A 93 -9.53 3.73 14.21
N LEU A 94 -8.20 3.86 14.27
CA LEU A 94 -7.28 2.94 13.57
C LEU A 94 -7.55 1.47 13.92
N SER A 95 -7.89 1.20 15.20
CA SER A 95 -8.25 -0.14 15.64
C SER A 95 -9.51 -0.66 14.96
N ALA A 96 -10.53 0.18 14.81
CA ALA A 96 -11.75 -0.18 14.09
C ALA A 96 -11.47 -0.42 12.60
N LEU A 97 -10.63 0.39 11.96
CA LEU A 97 -10.21 0.19 10.58
C LEU A 97 -9.48 -1.15 10.41
N LYS A 98 -8.56 -1.50 11.31
CA LYS A 98 -7.85 -2.80 11.31
C LYS A 98 -8.82 -3.98 11.44
N ILE A 99 -9.79 -3.89 12.34
CA ILE A 99 -10.80 -4.94 12.54
C ILE A 99 -11.66 -5.08 11.28
N ALA A 100 -12.20 -3.97 10.76
CA ALA A 100 -13.01 -3.97 9.54
C ALA A 100 -12.22 -4.52 8.33
N GLY A 101 -10.97 -4.07 8.16
CA GLY A 101 -10.03 -4.56 7.16
C GLY A 101 -9.80 -6.06 7.24
N GLY A 102 -9.52 -6.56 8.45
CA GLY A 102 -9.33 -8.00 8.68
C GLY A 102 -10.58 -8.80 8.34
N VAL A 103 -11.78 -8.30 8.67
CA VAL A 103 -13.05 -8.94 8.31
C VAL A 103 -13.24 -8.98 6.79
N VAL A 104 -13.01 -7.86 6.09
CA VAL A 104 -13.11 -7.79 4.62
C VAL A 104 -12.15 -8.77 3.96
N LEU A 105 -10.87 -8.77 4.37
CA LEU A 105 -9.87 -9.70 3.84
C LEU A 105 -10.21 -11.16 4.12
N THR A 106 -10.78 -11.46 5.27
CA THR A 106 -11.24 -12.82 5.63
C THR A 106 -12.35 -13.27 4.70
N ILE A 107 -13.35 -12.41 4.44
CA ILE A 107 -14.45 -12.71 3.52
C ILE A 107 -13.91 -12.96 2.11
N LEU A 108 -13.01 -12.10 1.61
CA LEU A 108 -12.36 -12.27 0.31
C LEU A 108 -11.56 -13.59 0.22
N GLY A 109 -10.83 -13.96 1.28
CA GLY A 109 -10.14 -15.24 1.34
C GLY A 109 -11.10 -16.44 1.26
N ILE A 110 -12.26 -16.36 1.92
CA ILE A 110 -13.30 -17.38 1.86
C ILE A 110 -13.92 -17.46 0.45
N GLU A 111 -14.16 -16.32 -0.21
CA GLU A 111 -14.63 -16.27 -1.61
C GLU A 111 -13.69 -17.03 -2.55
N LEU A 112 -12.38 -16.84 -2.40
CA LEU A 112 -11.37 -17.53 -3.21
C LEU A 112 -11.39 -19.05 -2.99
N VAL A 113 -11.53 -19.50 -1.75
CA VAL A 113 -11.56 -20.95 -1.40
C VAL A 113 -12.85 -21.61 -1.90
N LEU A 114 -13.99 -20.92 -1.79
CA LEU A 114 -15.30 -21.45 -2.17
C LEU A 114 -15.62 -21.26 -3.66
N GLY A 115 -14.89 -20.38 -4.36
CA GLY A 115 -15.18 -20.00 -5.74
C GLY A 115 -16.48 -19.22 -5.89
N THR A 116 -16.93 -18.54 -4.83
CA THR A 116 -18.20 -17.78 -4.79
C THR A 116 -17.93 -16.29 -4.65
N SER A 117 -18.86 -15.44 -5.08
CA SER A 117 -18.80 -13.98 -4.88
C SER A 117 -19.95 -13.56 -3.94
N PHE A 118 -19.61 -13.16 -2.72
CA PHE A 118 -20.52 -12.59 -1.73
C PHE A 118 -20.61 -11.07 -1.90
N ILE A 119 -19.51 -10.42 -2.29
CA ILE A 119 -19.48 -9.00 -2.65
C ILE A 119 -19.83 -8.86 -4.14
N LYS A 120 -21.09 -8.51 -4.42
CA LYS A 120 -21.51 -8.10 -5.76
C LYS A 120 -20.95 -6.70 -6.03
N ALA A 121 -19.77 -6.62 -6.64
CA ALA A 121 -19.45 -5.44 -7.44
C ALA A 121 -20.54 -5.38 -8.54
N GLU A 122 -21.26 -4.26 -8.63
CA GLU A 122 -22.20 -4.04 -9.73
C GLU A 122 -21.42 -4.25 -11.02
N LYS A 123 -21.66 -5.39 -11.68
CA LYS A 123 -21.31 -5.59 -13.07
C LYS A 123 -22.25 -4.70 -13.87
N GLU A 124 -22.03 -3.39 -13.83
CA GLU A 124 -22.46 -2.56 -14.92
C GLU A 124 -21.82 -3.11 -16.19
N ASP A 125 -22.57 -3.08 -17.29
CA ASP A 125 -22.38 -3.74 -18.59
C ASP A 125 -21.15 -3.21 -19.38
N TYR A 126 -20.08 -2.88 -18.67
CA TYR A 126 -18.82 -2.43 -19.22
C TYR A 126 -17.95 -3.65 -19.54
N SER A 127 -17.35 -3.60 -20.74
CA SER A 127 -16.33 -4.54 -21.20
C SER A 127 -15.40 -4.93 -20.03
N PRO A 128 -15.03 -6.22 -19.84
CA PRO A 128 -14.15 -6.66 -18.74
C PRO A 128 -12.86 -5.85 -18.61
N ALA A 129 -12.42 -5.20 -19.69
CA ALA A 129 -11.30 -4.26 -19.71
C ALA A 129 -11.57 -2.96 -18.91
N ILE A 130 -12.80 -2.44 -18.90
CA ILE A 130 -13.19 -1.20 -18.22
C ILE A 130 -13.42 -1.43 -16.73
N SER A 131 -13.98 -2.57 -16.31
CA SER A 131 -14.05 -2.94 -14.88
C SER A 131 -12.65 -3.12 -14.26
N LEU A 132 -11.69 -3.65 -15.04
CA LEU A 132 -10.26 -3.74 -14.68
C LEU A 132 -9.54 -2.38 -14.60
N ILE A 133 -10.03 -1.40 -15.37
CA ILE A 133 -9.44 -0.05 -15.49
C ILE A 133 -10.16 0.94 -14.56
N GLY A 134 -11.42 0.71 -14.19
CA GLY A 134 -12.24 1.62 -13.38
C GLY A 134 -12.05 1.43 -11.87
N THR A 135 -11.81 0.21 -11.44
CA THR A 135 -11.23 -0.11 -10.13
C THR A 135 -9.90 -0.78 -10.42
N PRO A 136 -8.76 -0.14 -10.14
CA PRO A 136 -7.48 -0.71 -10.49
C PRO A 136 -7.37 -2.11 -9.91
N LEU A 137 -7.10 -3.08 -10.78
CA LEU A 137 -6.84 -4.48 -10.42
C LEU A 137 -5.79 -4.61 -9.29
N LEU A 138 -4.90 -3.62 -9.18
CA LEU A 138 -3.82 -3.55 -8.19
C LEU A 138 -4.20 -2.81 -6.90
N THR A 139 -5.35 -2.15 -6.83
CA THR A 139 -5.80 -1.40 -5.65
C THR A 139 -7.11 -1.99 -5.15
N GLU A 140 -7.05 -3.29 -4.87
CA GLU A 140 -8.12 -4.01 -4.21
C GLU A 140 -8.48 -3.36 -2.86
N PRO A 141 -9.68 -3.62 -2.32
CA PRO A 141 -10.08 -3.13 -1.00
C PRO A 141 -9.02 -3.42 0.09
N GLY A 142 -8.34 -4.57 -0.02
CA GLY A 142 -7.24 -4.93 0.86
C GLY A 142 -6.05 -3.97 0.79
N VAL A 143 -5.62 -3.60 -0.42
CA VAL A 143 -4.53 -2.66 -0.64
C VAL A 143 -4.87 -1.29 -0.06
N ILE A 144 -6.09 -0.79 -0.31
CA ILE A 144 -6.57 0.49 0.22
C ILE A 144 -6.48 0.52 1.74
N VAL A 145 -7.07 -0.47 2.40
CA VAL A 145 -7.12 -0.54 3.86
C VAL A 145 -5.71 -0.67 4.45
N SER A 146 -4.86 -1.49 3.85
CA SER A 146 -3.47 -1.66 4.31
C SER A 146 -2.64 -0.39 4.15
N THR A 147 -2.80 0.36 3.05
CA THR A 147 -2.11 1.64 2.87
C THR A 147 -2.55 2.68 3.89
N MET A 148 -3.84 2.74 4.22
CA MET A 148 -4.34 3.62 5.28
C MET A 148 -3.74 3.23 6.64
N ILE A 149 -3.73 1.94 6.98
CA ILE A 149 -3.14 1.45 8.22
C ILE A 149 -1.64 1.78 8.29
N PHE A 150 -0.88 1.54 7.22
CA PHE A 150 0.56 1.79 7.18
C PHE A 150 0.87 3.28 7.26
N THR A 151 0.02 4.14 6.70
CA THR A 151 0.18 5.59 6.84
C THR A 151 0.03 6.03 8.30
N GLU A 152 -0.90 5.43 9.03
CA GLU A 152 -1.10 5.72 10.46
C GLU A 152 -0.02 5.08 11.36
N GLU A 153 0.52 3.91 10.99
CA GLU A 153 1.54 3.19 11.78
C GLU A 153 2.97 3.67 11.53
N TYR A 154 3.36 3.81 10.26
CA TYR A 154 4.73 4.10 9.82
C TYR A 154 4.87 5.53 9.29
N GLY A 155 3.76 6.25 9.11
CA GLY A 155 3.76 7.59 8.56
C GLY A 155 3.84 7.62 7.03
N TYR A 156 3.65 8.82 6.50
CA TYR A 156 3.62 9.09 5.05
C TYR A 156 4.91 8.70 4.33
N ILE A 157 6.08 9.06 4.86
CA ILE A 157 7.36 8.88 4.13
C ILE A 157 7.62 7.40 3.86
N ILE A 158 7.53 6.56 4.89
CA ILE A 158 7.77 5.12 4.79
C ILE A 158 6.75 4.49 3.85
N THR A 159 5.48 4.86 3.99
CA THR A 159 4.39 4.29 3.20
C THR A 159 4.46 4.69 1.73
N ILE A 160 4.86 5.93 1.42
CA ILE A 160 5.10 6.39 0.04
C ILE A 160 6.24 5.61 -0.60
N ILE A 161 7.36 5.44 0.10
CA ILE A 161 8.50 4.68 -0.42
C ILE A 161 8.10 3.23 -0.66
N ALA A 162 7.39 2.62 0.30
CA ALA A 162 6.90 1.26 0.17
C ALA A 162 5.94 1.10 -1.02
N ALA A 163 4.98 2.01 -1.18
CA ALA A 163 4.04 2.03 -2.30
C ALA A 163 4.75 2.12 -3.65
N LEU A 164 5.76 2.98 -3.77
CA LEU A 164 6.55 3.10 -5.00
C LEU A 164 7.32 1.81 -5.31
N ILE A 165 7.92 1.17 -4.31
CA ILE A 165 8.63 -0.11 -4.47
C ILE A 165 7.65 -1.23 -4.86
N SER A 166 6.44 -1.24 -4.30
CA SER A 166 5.45 -2.27 -4.61
C SER A 166 4.82 -2.13 -6.00
N LEU A 167 4.80 -0.92 -6.56
CA LEU A 167 4.22 -0.62 -7.88
C LEU A 167 5.19 -0.82 -9.06
N THR A 168 6.50 -0.95 -8.80
CA THR A 168 7.54 -1.22 -9.80
C THR A 168 7.69 -2.70 -10.09
#